data_AF-A0A377CD46-F1
#
_entry.id   AF-A0A377CD46-F1
#
_cell.length_a   1.000
_cell.length_b   1.000
_cell.length_c   1.000
_cell.angle_alpha   90.00
_cell.angle_beta   90.00
_cell.angle_gamma   90.00
#
_symmetry.space_group_name_H-M   'P 1'
#
loop_
_entity.id
_entity.type
_entity.pdbx_description
1 polymer ?
#
loop_
_entity_poly.entity_id
_entity_poly.type
_entity_poly.pdbx_seq_one_letter_code
_entity_poly.pdbx_strand_id
1 'polypeptide(L)'
;MLHSCTKYLNGHSDVVAGVVIAKDPDVVTELAWWANNIGVTGGAFDSYLLLRGLRTLVPAYGAGAAQRAGDCEIPANPAVGEKTVSPVVAGKSGA
;
A
#
# COMPACT_ATOMS: atom_id res chain seq x y z
N MET A 1 -0.27 11.57 6.88
CA MET A 1 -0.53 10.42 5.97
C MET A 1 -0.16 9.15 6.70
N LEU A 2 -1.00 8.11 6.62
CA LEU A 2 -0.79 6.82 7.28
C LEU A 2 -0.72 5.74 6.21
N HIS A 3 0.27 4.84 6.31
CA HIS A 3 0.37 3.70 5.40
C HIS A 3 0.63 2.40 6.13
N SER A 4 0.00 1.34 5.67
CA SER A 4 0.41 -0.03 5.96
C SER A 4 1.58 -0.40 5.05
N CYS A 5 2.77 -0.49 5.63
CA CYS A 5 3.98 -0.90 4.94
C CYS A 5 3.96 -2.38 4.54
N THR A 6 3.13 -3.19 5.21
CA THR A 6 2.88 -4.62 4.90
C THR A 6 2.39 -4.86 3.47
N LYS A 7 1.76 -3.85 2.85
CA LYS A 7 1.13 -3.96 1.53
C LYS A 7 2.13 -3.60 0.42
N TYR A 8 1.72 -2.72 -0.48
CA TYR A 8 2.52 -2.34 -1.65
C TYR A 8 3.87 -1.73 -1.31
N LEU A 9 4.01 -1.02 -0.18
CA LEU A 9 5.26 -0.37 0.20
C LEU A 9 6.41 -1.37 0.40
N ASN A 10 6.14 -2.52 1.04
CA ASN A 10 7.09 -3.63 1.07
C ASN A 10 6.99 -4.46 -0.23
N GLY A 11 5.79 -4.92 -0.58
CA GLY A 11 5.54 -5.70 -1.80
C GLY A 11 6.04 -7.15 -1.78
N HIS A 12 6.70 -7.60 -0.70
CA HIS A 12 7.29 -8.93 -0.58
C HIS A 12 6.59 -9.85 0.44
N SER A 13 5.55 -9.37 1.12
CA SER A 13 4.76 -10.13 2.11
C SER A 13 5.57 -10.74 3.27
N ASP A 14 6.78 -10.24 3.54
CA ASP A 14 7.72 -10.75 4.54
C ASP A 14 7.88 -9.84 5.77
N VAL A 15 7.22 -8.68 5.81
CA VAL A 15 7.26 -7.69 6.91
C VAL A 15 5.87 -7.16 7.22
N VAL A 16 5.57 -7.00 8.50
CA VAL A 16 4.42 -6.25 9.00
C VAL A 16 4.89 -4.96 9.64
N ALA A 17 4.58 -3.82 9.03
CA ALA A 17 4.99 -2.51 9.52
C ALA A 17 3.99 -1.41 9.14
N GLY A 18 4.06 -0.27 9.83
CA GLY A 18 3.30 0.94 9.52
C GLY A 18 4.20 2.17 9.50
N VAL A 19 3.82 3.20 8.74
CA VAL A 19 4.53 4.48 8.71
C VAL A 19 3.54 5.64 8.82
N VAL A 20 3.93 6.65 9.58
CA VAL A 20 3.24 7.92 9.71
C VAL A 20 4.14 9.02 9.17
N ILE A 21 3.60 9.83 8.27
CA ILE A 21 4.31 10.96 7.67
C ILE A 21 3.49 12.22 7.95
N ALA A 22 4.09 13.19 8.63
CA ALA A 22 3.50 14.50 8.89
C ALA A 22 4.39 15.59 8.29
N LYS A 23 3.74 16.66 7.79
CA LYS A 23 4.42 17.84 7.24
C LYS A 23 4.91 18.78 8.34
N ASP A 24 4.13 18.85 9.43
CA ASP A 24 4.39 19.72 10.56
C ASP A 24 5.39 19.04 11.53
N PRO A 25 6.53 19.68 11.85
CA PRO A 25 7.52 19.11 12.77
C PRO A 25 7.00 18.95 14.21
N ASP A 26 6.05 19.76 14.67
CA ASP A 26 5.52 19.65 16.03
C ASP A 26 4.72 18.35 16.19
N VAL A 27 3.93 18.00 15.16
CA VAL A 27 3.20 16.73 15.08
C VAL A 27 4.16 15.54 15.04
N VAL A 28 5.29 15.65 14.32
CA VAL A 28 6.30 14.57 14.29
C VAL A 28 6.92 14.37 15.68
N THR A 29 7.24 15.46 16.38
CA THR A 29 7.81 15.42 17.73
C THR A 29 6.86 14.73 18.71
N GLU A 30 5.58 15.10 18.67
CA GLU A 30 4.56 14.51 19.54
C GLU A 30 4.39 13.01 19.24
N LEU A 31 4.29 12.64 17.96
CA LEU A 31 4.16 11.23 17.55
C LEU A 31 5.39 10.40 17.92
N ALA A 32 6.60 10.96 17.81
CA ALA A 32 7.84 10.29 18.20
C ALA A 32 7.88 10.04 19.72
N TRP A 33 7.44 11.02 20.51
CA TRP A 33 7.32 10.87 21.96
C TRP A 33 6.35 9.74 22.33
N TRP A 34 5.16 9.70 21.71
CA TRP A 34 4.20 8.62 21.90
C TRP A 34 4.72 7.26 21.43
N ALA A 35 5.40 7.20 20.28
CA ALA A 35 5.97 5.96 19.76
C ALA A 35 6.98 5.34 20.72
N ASN A 36 7.80 6.17 21.38
CA ASN A 36 8.74 5.75 22.41
C ASN A 36 8.02 5.23 23.67
N ASN A 37 6.99 5.94 24.14
CA ASN A 37 6.27 5.54 25.36
C ASN A 37 5.44 4.26 25.20
N ILE A 38 4.86 4.03 24.02
CA ILE A 38 4.03 2.85 23.73
C ILE A 38 4.91 1.69 23.24
N GLY A 39 6.15 1.97 22.80
CA GLY A 39 7.10 0.95 22.33
C GLY A 39 6.76 0.40 20.94
N VAL A 40 6.11 1.20 20.09
CA VAL A 40 5.63 0.78 18.75
C VAL A 40 6.63 1.12 17.62
N THR A 41 7.88 1.39 17.96
CA THR A 41 8.95 1.63 16.97
C THR A 41 9.32 0.34 16.25
N GLY A 42 9.43 0.39 14.92
CA GLY A 42 9.80 -0.76 14.11
C GLY A 42 11.21 -1.29 14.40
N GLY A 43 11.40 -2.61 14.29
CA GLY A 43 12.70 -3.24 14.43
C GLY A 43 13.68 -2.83 13.33
N ALA A 44 14.98 -2.85 13.63
CA ALA A 44 16.03 -2.50 12.66
C ALA A 44 16.01 -3.42 11.42
N PHE A 45 15.74 -4.71 11.62
CA PHE A 45 15.66 -5.68 10.53
C PHE A 45 14.41 -5.47 9.65
N ASP A 46 13.24 -5.22 10.26
CA ASP A 46 12.02 -4.91 9.53
C ASP A 46 12.15 -3.62 8.71
N SER A 47 12.85 -2.63 9.29
CA SER A 47 13.16 -1.36 8.61
C SER A 47 14.08 -1.57 7.40
N TYR A 48 15.07 -2.47 7.52
CA TYR A 48 15.94 -2.84 6.41
C TYR A 48 15.18 -3.55 5.28
N LEU A 49 14.33 -4.52 5.62
CA LEU A 49 13.50 -5.24 4.65
C LEU A 49 12.51 -4.29 3.95
N LEU A 50 11.92 -3.35 4.69
CA LEU A 50 11.08 -2.31 4.10
C LEU A 50 11.86 -1.43 3.10
N LEU A 51 13.08 -1.01 3.44
CA LEU A 51 13.94 -0.25 2.53
C LEU A 51 14.32 -1.04 1.27
N ARG A 52 14.52 -2.36 1.39
CA ARG A 52 14.69 -3.25 0.23
C ARG A 52 13.45 -3.22 -0.66
N GLY A 53 12.26 -3.34 -0.09
CA GLY A 53 10.98 -3.29 -0.83
C GLY A 53 10.75 -1.96 -1.55
N LEU A 54 11.03 -0.85 -0.87
CA LEU A 54 10.86 0.49 -1.42
C LEU A 54 11.70 0.76 -2.68
N ARG A 55 12.90 0.18 -2.77
CA ARG A 55 13.78 0.33 -3.95
C ARG A 55 13.17 -0.24 -5.23
N THR A 56 12.29 -1.23 -5.11
CA THR A 56 11.61 -1.86 -6.26
C THR A 56 10.15 -1.44 -6.38
N LEU A 57 9.68 -0.49 -5.55
CA LEU A 57 8.28 -0.06 -5.52
C LEU A 57 7.80 0.48 -6.87
N VAL A 58 8.57 1.36 -7.51
CA VAL A 58 8.18 2.00 -8.79
C VAL A 58 7.94 0.96 -9.90
N PRO A 59 8.92 0.08 -10.23
CA PRO A 59 8.70 -0.94 -11.24
C PRO A 59 7.62 -1.96 -10.84
N ALA A 60 7.56 -2.37 -9.57
CA ALA A 60 6.56 -3.33 -9.09
C ALA A 60 5.13 -2.77 -9.14
N TYR A 61 4.94 -1.51 -8.73
CA TYR A 61 3.65 -0.84 -8.76
C TYR A 61 3.17 -0.63 -10.20
N GLY A 62 4.07 -0.25 -11.12
CA GLY A 62 3.78 -0.11 -12.54
C GLY A 62 3.33 -1.44 -13.18
N ALA A 63 4.11 -2.51 -12.98
CA ALA A 63 3.77 -3.85 -13.47
C ALA A 63 2.42 -4.34 -12.91
N GLY A 64 2.20 -4.18 -11.59
CA GLY A 64 0.95 -4.56 -10.95
C GLY A 64 -0.24 -3.71 -11.38
N ALA A 65 -0.05 -2.43 -11.72
CA ALA A 65 -1.11 -1.59 -12.29
C ALA A 65 -1.50 -2.03 -13.71
N ALA A 66 -0.52 -2.36 -14.55
CA ALA A 66 -0.76 -2.89 -15.89
C ALA A 66 -1.48 -4.25 -15.85
N GLN A 67 -1.06 -5.15 -14.96
CA GLN A 67 -1.75 -6.43 -14.76
C GLN A 67 -3.19 -6.23 -14.30
N ARG A 68 -3.43 -5.38 -13.29
CA ARG A 68 -4.78 -5.07 -12.80
C ARG A 68 -5.68 -4.48 -13.88
N ALA A 69 -5.12 -3.68 -14.81
CA ALA A 69 -5.87 -3.17 -15.95
C ALA A 69 -6.32 -4.30 -16.89
N GLY A 70 -5.47 -5.29 -17.16
CA GLY A 70 -5.85 -6.50 -17.91
C GLY A 70 -6.84 -7.39 -17.15
N ASP A 71 -6.69 -7.55 -15.84
CA ASP A 71 -7.62 -8.31 -14.99
C ASP A 71 -9.01 -7.65 -14.91
N CYS A 72 -9.11 -6.35 -15.17
CA CYS A 72 -10.41 -5.69 -15.30
C CYS A 72 -11.18 -6.10 -16.55
N GLU A 73 -10.50 -6.68 -17.55
CA GLU A 73 -11.08 -7.21 -18.79
C GLU A 73 -11.46 -8.69 -18.66
N ILE A 74 -11.50 -9.25 -17.43
CA ILE A 74 -11.99 -10.61 -17.20
C ILE A 74 -13.32 -10.79 -17.92
N PRO A 75 -13.43 -11.79 -18.83
CA PRO A 75 -14.65 -12.01 -19.59
C PRO A 75 -15.80 -12.30 -18.63
N ALA A 76 -16.97 -11.77 -18.94
CA ALA A 76 -18.16 -11.92 -18.11
C ALA A 76 -18.36 -13.39 -17.74
N ASN A 77 -18.15 -13.71 -16.46
CA ASN A 77 -18.34 -15.05 -15.95
C ASN A 77 -19.82 -15.20 -15.54
N PRO A 78 -20.58 -16.11 -16.18
CA PRO A 78 -22.00 -16.30 -15.87
C PRO A 78 -22.27 -16.75 -14.42
N ALA A 79 -21.25 -17.21 -13.68
CA ALA A 79 -21.34 -17.57 -12.26
C ALA A 79 -21.08 -16.40 -11.29
N VAL A 80 -20.56 -15.26 -11.76
CA VAL A 80 -20.27 -14.09 -10.93
C VAL A 80 -21.34 -13.04 -11.23
N GLY A 81 -22.18 -12.74 -10.24
CA GLY A 81 -23.16 -11.66 -10.33
C GLY A 81 -22.50 -10.35 -10.77
N GLU A 82 -23.08 -9.74 -11.79
CA GLU A 82 -22.59 -8.61 -12.59
C GLU A 82 -22.18 -7.38 -11.75
N LYS A 83 -20.97 -7.36 -11.18
CA LYS A 83 -20.29 -6.12 -10.79
C LYS A 83 -18.80 -6.30 -10.53
N THR A 84 -18.00 -6.07 -11.56
CA THR A 84 -16.56 -5.84 -11.40
C THR A 84 -16.36 -4.45 -10.77
N VAL A 85 -15.97 -4.39 -9.50
CA VAL A 85 -15.67 -3.14 -8.81
C VAL A 85 -14.16 -2.89 -8.85
N SER A 86 -13.74 -2.03 -9.77
CA SER A 86 -12.35 -1.58 -9.86
C SER A 86 -12.33 -0.06 -10.07
N PRO A 87 -11.46 0.70 -9.39
CA PRO A 87 -11.33 2.14 -9.61
C PRO A 87 -10.92 2.49 -11.05
N VAL A 88 -10.32 1.55 -11.80
CA VAL A 88 -10.01 1.69 -13.23
C VAL A 88 -11.27 1.55 -14.12
N VAL A 89 -12.26 0.77 -13.68
CA VAL A 89 -13.51 0.51 -14.43
C VAL A 89 -14.65 1.43 -13.98
N ALA A 90 -14.61 1.92 -12.75
CA ALA A 90 -15.65 2.75 -12.13
C ALA A 90 -15.87 4.12 -12.81
N GLY A 91 -15.05 4.51 -13.78
CA GLY A 91 -15.23 5.71 -14.61
C GLY A 91 -16.02 5.50 -15.91
N LYS A 92 -16.47 4.28 -16.25
CA LYS A 92 -17.13 3.98 -17.54
C LYS A 92 -18.65 3.76 -17.49
N SER A 93 -19.31 3.82 -16.32
CA SER A 93 -20.78 3.71 -16.24
C SER A 93 -21.41 5.06 -15.88
N GLY A 94 -21.79 5.84 -16.90
CA GLY A 94 -22.48 7.11 -16.71
C GLY A 94 -22.60 7.94 -17.98
N ALA A 95 -23.32 7.42 -18.98
CA ALA A 95 -24.00 8.17 -20.05
C ALA A 95 -25.14 7.29 -20.60
#